data_AF-A0A7W2MJR0-F1
#
_entry.id   AF-A0A7W2MJR0-F1
#
_cell.length_a   1.000
_cell.length_b   1.000
_cell.length_c   1.000
_cell.angle_alpha   90.00
_cell.angle_beta   90.00
_cell.angle_gamma   90.00
#
_symmetry.space_group_name_H-M   'P 1'
#
loop_
_entity.id
_entity.type
_entity.pdbx_description
1 polymer ?
#
loop_
_entity_poly.entity_id
_entity_poly.type
_entity_poly.pdbx_seq_one_letter_code
_entity_poly.pdbx_strand_id
1 'polypeptide(L)'
;MKTLSLVIKKKQHSNNLLLSYCCAESPIVQVDINNKDELLNELTKLKKIHGSKVWLSENLSRLLEFSYKAGFYYKDTNMIDISTEVNMLMQTHHDFVDNALPSCVTKTINLLDKVISTHLQAKDQQIAKQVLFAQMITRADYIKAIVKLTVNGKGFPIDEHALKAIFTKKEQTINAIQEQVNDHYGTLFLKNKANNIKALAHDKLKILANNEGYQWQASVSGHYLKMDKSYLKQLADQYPKLRFFYDALTTIRSILSTDLLNLEADGFIKPSLHLMTQKTGRNSPKPSEGYLLNASHWIRTLINPKRDHCIIAIDWCQQEIGIAAALSNDKKLIDIYNAPECDVYLALAKMADFAPNSATKKSHPEIRQLFKTMQIGLGYGRTVWSLTKDIKQLSNSITFSDAYNKAQQIHHWHKTTFTGYWQWTENTINQARQSGFMQSIDGWTYFVNDAVRDTQLLNFPMQANGAALMRLAILNLAKYQDIDLICTQHDAIYVNTDVCNKERVIEHIQQSMDKACIDLFKGKITLRTELTIYDEFTGFNQNKATTPFERIINQLKAVA
;
A
#
# COMPACT_ATOMS: atom_id res chain seq x y z
N MET A 1 10.31 -29.53 16.79
CA MET A 1 11.35 -28.58 16.28
C MET A 1 11.90 -27.82 17.48
N LYS A 2 13.21 -27.56 17.57
CA LYS A 2 13.74 -26.74 18.67
C LYS A 2 13.52 -25.25 18.33
N THR A 3 12.63 -24.59 19.07
CA THR A 3 12.30 -23.17 18.89
C THR A 3 12.78 -22.35 20.10
N LEU A 4 13.07 -21.08 19.85
CA LEU A 4 13.28 -20.07 20.88
C LEU A 4 12.27 -18.95 20.61
N SER A 5 11.34 -18.71 21.51
CA SER A 5 10.40 -17.59 21.39
C SER A 5 10.96 -16.40 22.16
N LEU A 6 10.97 -15.21 21.55
CA LEU A 6 11.44 -13.97 22.18
C LEU A 6 10.50 -12.81 21.90
N VAL A 7 10.43 -11.90 22.87
CA VAL A 7 9.65 -10.67 22.80
C VAL A 7 10.43 -9.56 23.51
N ILE A 8 10.46 -8.37 22.90
CA ILE A 8 11.00 -7.17 23.53
C ILE A 8 9.91 -6.11 23.69
N LYS A 9 9.73 -5.62 24.92
CA LYS A 9 8.75 -4.59 25.25
C LYS A 9 9.44 -3.40 25.92
N LYS A 10 8.97 -2.19 25.67
CA LYS A 10 9.39 -1.01 26.44
C LYS A 10 8.59 -1.01 27.74
N LYS A 11 9.26 -0.85 28.88
CA LYS A 11 8.57 -0.79 30.19
C LYS A 11 7.70 0.47 30.26
N GLN A 12 6.52 0.35 30.88
CA GLN A 12 5.67 1.52 31.14
C GLN A 12 6.45 2.51 32.03
N HIS A 13 6.44 3.79 31.66
CA HIS A 13 7.08 4.90 32.39
C HIS A 13 8.62 4.87 32.51
N SER A 14 9.34 4.08 31.70
CA SER A 14 10.80 4.17 31.60
C SER A 14 11.30 3.98 30.17
N ASN A 15 12.55 4.34 29.91
CA ASN A 15 13.23 4.02 28.65
C ASN A 15 13.78 2.59 28.61
N ASN A 16 13.65 1.84 29.71
CA ASN A 16 14.19 0.50 29.84
C ASN A 16 13.35 -0.50 29.02
N LEU A 17 14.02 -1.53 28.52
CA LEU A 17 13.41 -2.63 27.78
C LEU A 17 13.29 -3.85 28.68
N LEU A 18 12.28 -4.67 28.42
CA LEU A 18 12.10 -5.98 29.00
C LEU A 18 12.24 -7.00 27.86
N LEU A 19 13.31 -7.79 27.91
CA LEU A 19 13.50 -8.93 27.01
C LEU A 19 12.94 -10.17 27.70
N SER A 20 11.92 -10.78 27.10
CA SER A 20 11.34 -12.04 27.57
C SER A 20 11.60 -13.14 26.54
N TYR A 21 12.07 -14.30 26.98
CA TYR A 21 12.29 -15.43 26.09
C TYR A 21 12.01 -16.78 26.76
N CYS A 22 11.73 -17.78 25.95
CA CYS A 22 11.45 -19.15 26.39
C CYS A 22 11.83 -20.14 25.30
N CYS A 23 12.37 -21.29 25.70
CA CYS A 23 12.65 -22.42 24.81
C CYS A 23 11.68 -23.56 25.10
N ALA A 24 10.86 -23.93 24.12
CA ALA A 24 9.88 -25.01 24.27
C ALA A 24 9.02 -24.82 25.54
N GLU A 25 8.95 -25.83 26.40
CA GLU A 25 8.19 -25.80 27.67
C GLU A 25 9.01 -25.28 28.86
N SER A 26 10.20 -24.71 28.62
CA SER A 26 11.02 -24.15 29.71
C SER A 26 10.33 -22.94 30.36
N PRO A 27 10.65 -22.60 31.62
CA PRO A 27 10.15 -21.37 32.23
C PRO A 27 10.50 -20.13 31.41
N ILE A 28 9.63 -19.13 31.43
CA ILE A 28 9.89 -17.83 30.80
C ILE A 28 11.03 -17.16 31.57
N VAL A 29 12.06 -16.73 30.84
CA VAL A 29 13.13 -15.89 31.38
C VAL A 29 12.84 -14.44 31.01
N GLN A 30 12.99 -13.54 31.99
CA GLN A 30 12.80 -12.11 31.82
C GLN A 30 14.07 -11.39 32.23
N VAL A 31 14.58 -10.54 31.34
CA VAL A 31 15.81 -9.77 31.55
C VAL A 31 15.48 -8.29 31.35
N ASP A 32 15.79 -7.52 32.37
CA ASP A 32 15.73 -6.06 32.32
C ASP A 32 16.95 -5.52 31.58
N ILE A 33 16.68 -4.66 30.60
CA ILE A 33 17.68 -4.10 29.69
C ILE A 33 17.64 -2.58 29.84
N ASN A 34 18.69 -2.02 30.43
CA ASN A 34 18.79 -0.60 30.73
C ASN A 34 19.42 0.21 29.60
N ASN A 35 20.25 -0.43 28.77
CA ASN A 35 20.94 0.23 27.67
C ASN A 35 21.16 -0.73 26.47
N LYS A 36 21.72 -0.18 25.38
CA LYS A 36 21.95 -0.92 24.14
C LYS A 36 23.02 -2.01 24.29
N ASP A 37 24.05 -1.79 25.09
CA ASP A 37 25.15 -2.74 25.27
C ASP A 37 24.68 -3.98 26.05
N GLU A 38 23.83 -3.80 27.06
CA GLU A 38 23.15 -4.89 27.76
C GLU A 38 22.30 -5.72 26.81
N LEU A 39 21.54 -5.06 25.91
CA LEU A 39 20.75 -5.77 24.89
C LEU A 39 21.64 -6.59 23.95
N LEU A 40 22.73 -5.98 23.46
CA LEU A 40 23.68 -6.63 22.57
C LEU A 40 24.32 -7.85 23.23
N ASN A 41 24.74 -7.74 24.49
CA ASN A 41 25.35 -8.82 25.26
C ASN A 41 24.37 -9.98 25.44
N GLU A 42 23.13 -9.71 25.86
CA GLU A 42 22.14 -10.76 26.09
C GLU A 42 21.73 -11.46 24.79
N LEU A 43 21.51 -10.70 23.70
CA LEU A 43 21.21 -11.29 22.39
C LEU A 43 22.37 -12.13 21.83
N THR A 44 23.61 -11.70 22.05
CA THR A 44 24.82 -12.44 21.65
C THR A 44 24.94 -13.76 22.43
N LYS A 45 24.68 -13.73 23.74
CA LYS A 45 24.59 -14.93 24.57
C LYS A 45 23.50 -15.87 24.08
N LEU A 46 22.31 -15.37 23.78
CA LEU A 46 21.21 -16.18 23.24
C LEU A 46 21.58 -16.80 21.88
N LYS A 47 22.25 -16.05 21.00
CA LYS A 47 22.74 -16.60 19.72
C LYS A 47 23.78 -17.70 19.91
N LYS A 48 24.70 -17.55 20.87
CA LYS A 48 25.70 -18.58 21.20
C LYS A 48 25.06 -19.88 21.68
N ILE A 49 23.99 -19.79 22.49
CA ILE A 49 23.33 -20.96 23.09
C ILE A 49 22.25 -21.56 22.16
N HIS A 50 21.58 -20.74 21.36
CA HIS A 50 20.37 -21.09 20.62
C HIS A 50 20.43 -20.75 19.13
N GLY A 51 21.60 -20.48 18.57
CA GLY A 51 21.76 -20.08 17.16
C GLY A 51 21.28 -21.13 16.15
N SER A 52 21.28 -22.42 16.51
CA SER A 52 20.76 -23.51 15.67
C SER A 52 19.23 -23.69 15.73
N LYS A 53 18.54 -22.97 16.61
CA LYS A 53 17.08 -23.02 16.76
C LYS A 53 16.41 -22.01 15.82
N VAL A 54 15.12 -22.21 15.56
CA VAL A 54 14.28 -21.18 14.92
C VAL A 54 13.77 -20.20 15.97
N TRP A 55 13.96 -18.91 15.71
CA TRP A 55 13.57 -17.85 16.62
C TRP A 55 12.18 -17.34 16.25
N LEU A 56 11.24 -17.38 17.20
CA LEU A 56 9.87 -16.92 17.02
C LEU A 56 9.70 -15.54 17.66
N SER A 57 8.99 -14.65 16.98
CA SER A 57 8.58 -13.35 17.52
C SER A 57 7.09 -13.12 17.30
N GLU A 58 6.46 -12.40 18.23
CA GLU A 58 5.08 -11.88 18.11
C GLU A 58 5.04 -10.47 17.50
N ASN A 59 6.20 -9.85 17.32
CA ASN A 59 6.37 -8.57 16.64
C ASN A 59 7.83 -8.44 16.18
N LEU A 60 8.14 -9.08 15.05
CA LEU A 60 9.51 -9.17 14.56
C LEU A 60 10.07 -7.79 14.19
N SER A 61 9.27 -6.89 13.60
CA SER A 61 9.76 -5.56 13.20
C SER A 61 10.26 -4.76 14.40
N ARG A 62 9.52 -4.75 15.50
CA ARG A 62 9.91 -4.09 16.76
C ARG A 62 11.15 -4.72 17.38
N LEU A 63 11.21 -6.06 17.41
CA LEU A 63 12.39 -6.78 17.91
C LEU A 63 13.64 -6.36 17.13
N LEU A 64 13.56 -6.40 15.80
CA LEU A 64 14.68 -6.04 14.93
C LEU A 64 15.08 -4.58 15.06
N GLU A 65 14.13 -3.66 15.22
CA GLU A 65 14.43 -2.24 15.38
C GLU A 65 15.32 -1.98 16.60
N PHE A 66 14.97 -2.55 17.76
CA PHE A 66 15.79 -2.43 18.97
C PHE A 66 17.13 -3.14 18.82
N SER A 67 17.14 -4.37 18.28
CA SER A 67 18.36 -5.15 18.12
C SER A 67 19.35 -4.49 17.14
N TYR A 68 18.89 -3.98 16.01
CA TYR A 68 19.74 -3.30 15.03
C TYR A 68 20.28 -1.98 15.57
N LYS A 69 19.46 -1.21 16.32
CA LYS A 69 19.93 0.00 17.02
C LYS A 69 20.97 -0.28 18.09
N ALA A 70 21.01 -1.50 18.62
CA ALA A 70 22.02 -2.00 19.56
C ALA A 70 23.21 -2.69 18.85
N GLY A 71 23.24 -2.73 17.51
CA GLY A 71 24.32 -3.34 16.73
C GLY A 71 24.23 -4.87 16.58
N PHE A 72 23.13 -5.50 17.02
CA PHE A 72 22.93 -6.94 16.89
C PHE A 72 22.18 -7.31 15.61
N TYR A 73 22.86 -7.96 14.67
CA TYR A 73 22.25 -8.43 13.42
C TYR A 73 22.02 -9.95 13.41
N TYR A 74 20.78 -10.36 13.10
CA TYR A 74 20.33 -11.77 13.00
C TYR A 74 20.82 -12.48 11.73
N LYS A 75 22.10 -12.29 11.36
CA LYS A 75 22.73 -12.99 10.25
C LYS A 75 22.74 -14.50 10.52
N ASP A 76 22.38 -15.30 9.51
CA ASP A 76 22.34 -16.76 9.56
C ASP A 76 21.44 -17.33 10.68
N THR A 77 20.44 -16.55 11.11
CA THR A 77 19.48 -16.96 12.15
C THR A 77 18.10 -17.10 11.52
N ASN A 78 17.55 -18.31 11.51
CA ASN A 78 16.20 -18.55 11.00
C ASN A 78 15.17 -17.97 11.98
N MET A 79 14.31 -17.09 11.47
CA MET A 79 13.27 -16.43 12.26
C MET A 79 11.90 -16.65 11.65
N ILE A 80 10.85 -16.60 12.47
CA ILE A 80 9.46 -16.57 12.02
C ILE A 80 8.72 -15.49 12.81
N ASP A 81 8.00 -14.63 12.10
CA ASP A 81 7.07 -13.68 12.69
C ASP A 81 5.67 -14.30 12.79
N ILE A 82 5.30 -14.79 13.96
CA ILE A 82 4.03 -15.49 14.14
C ILE A 82 2.84 -14.55 13.97
N SER A 83 2.99 -13.25 14.28
CA SER A 83 1.94 -12.27 14.02
C SER A 83 1.60 -12.16 12.54
N THR A 84 2.58 -12.19 11.64
CA THR A 84 2.35 -12.16 10.18
C THR A 84 1.54 -13.37 9.73
N GLU A 85 1.93 -14.57 10.16
CA GLU A 85 1.26 -15.81 9.76
C GLU A 85 -0.18 -15.87 10.28
N VAL A 86 -0.39 -15.47 11.53
CA VAL A 86 -1.73 -15.44 12.12
C VAL A 86 -2.60 -14.36 11.47
N ASN A 87 -2.04 -13.18 11.19
CA ASN A 87 -2.75 -12.12 10.45
C ASN A 87 -3.17 -12.59 9.04
N MET A 88 -2.39 -13.46 8.38
CA MET A 88 -2.79 -14.07 7.10
C MET A 88 -4.05 -14.93 7.28
N LEU A 89 -4.05 -15.79 8.31
CA LEU A 89 -5.19 -16.67 8.61
C LEU A 89 -6.43 -15.88 9.05
N MET A 90 -6.31 -14.93 9.98
CA MET A 90 -7.45 -14.13 10.47
C MET A 90 -8.19 -13.38 9.35
N GLN A 91 -7.51 -13.04 8.26
CA GLN A 91 -8.11 -12.30 7.17
C GLN A 91 -8.84 -13.16 6.13
N THR A 92 -8.57 -14.46 6.09
CA THR A 92 -9.00 -15.34 4.99
C THR A 92 -9.59 -16.67 5.45
N HIS A 93 -9.18 -17.19 6.61
CA HIS A 93 -9.62 -18.48 7.16
C HIS A 93 -10.73 -18.29 8.21
N HIS A 94 -11.86 -18.98 8.03
CA HIS A 94 -13.05 -18.88 8.88
C HIS A 94 -12.78 -19.18 10.36
N ASP A 95 -12.01 -20.22 10.68
CA ASP A 95 -11.67 -20.59 12.08
C ASP A 95 -10.81 -19.58 12.85
N PHE A 96 -10.29 -18.55 12.17
CA PHE A 96 -9.40 -17.54 12.78
C PHE A 96 -10.03 -16.14 12.81
N VAL A 97 -11.17 -15.93 12.15
CA VAL A 97 -11.88 -14.64 12.20
C VAL A 97 -12.29 -14.36 13.66
N ASP A 98 -12.09 -13.12 14.13
CA ASP A 98 -12.42 -12.62 15.48
C ASP A 98 -11.60 -13.17 16.68
N ASN A 99 -10.62 -14.04 16.44
CA ASN A 99 -9.76 -14.55 17.51
C ASN A 99 -8.55 -13.64 17.76
N ALA A 100 -8.50 -13.00 18.93
CA ALA A 100 -7.36 -12.19 19.33
C ALA A 100 -6.07 -13.04 19.46
N LEU A 101 -4.96 -12.51 18.93
CA LEU A 101 -3.63 -13.06 19.15
C LEU A 101 -3.29 -13.04 20.65
N PRO A 102 -2.88 -14.18 21.25
CA PRO A 102 -2.38 -14.17 22.61
C PRO A 102 -1.01 -13.48 22.69
N SER A 103 -0.83 -12.59 23.67
CA SER A 103 0.36 -11.73 23.81
C SER A 103 1.52 -12.33 24.64
N CYS A 104 1.72 -13.65 24.61
CA CYS A 104 2.79 -14.27 25.42
C CYS A 104 3.64 -15.34 24.72
N VAL A 105 4.91 -15.34 25.13
CA VAL A 105 6.04 -16.11 24.58
C VAL A 105 5.77 -17.62 24.47
N THR A 106 5.11 -18.24 25.46
CA THR A 106 4.76 -19.67 25.47
C THR A 106 3.60 -20.00 24.53
N LYS A 107 2.62 -19.10 24.38
CA LYS A 107 1.49 -19.30 23.46
C LYS A 107 1.92 -19.23 22.00
N THR A 108 3.02 -18.54 21.70
CA THR A 108 3.61 -18.45 20.36
C THR A 108 3.93 -19.83 19.75
N ILE A 109 4.38 -20.79 20.56
CA ILE A 109 4.73 -22.15 20.10
C ILE A 109 3.46 -22.94 19.74
N ASN A 110 2.48 -22.97 20.64
CA ASN A 110 1.19 -23.64 20.39
C ASN A 110 0.46 -23.02 19.18
N LEU A 111 0.58 -21.69 19.02
CA LEU A 111 -0.01 -20.98 17.90
C LEU A 111 0.68 -21.32 16.58
N LEU A 112 2.00 -21.50 16.57
CA LEU A 112 2.72 -21.98 15.39
C LEU A 112 2.23 -23.37 14.96
N ASP A 113 2.05 -24.30 15.90
CA ASP A 113 1.52 -25.63 15.57
C ASP A 113 0.09 -25.55 15.01
N LYS A 114 -0.76 -24.68 15.58
CA LYS A 114 -2.10 -24.41 15.03
C LYS A 114 -2.03 -23.87 13.60
N VAL A 115 -1.21 -22.85 13.35
CA VAL A 115 -1.00 -22.26 12.02
C VAL A 115 -0.55 -23.31 11.02
N ILE A 116 0.46 -24.11 11.38
CA ILE A 116 0.98 -25.18 10.52
C ILE A 116 -0.12 -26.19 10.22
N SER A 117 -0.87 -26.63 11.22
CA SER A 117 -1.95 -27.60 11.02
C SER A 117 -3.02 -27.09 10.05
N THR A 118 -3.35 -25.79 10.10
CA THR A 118 -4.30 -25.15 9.19
C THR A 118 -3.79 -25.12 7.75
N HIS A 119 -2.50 -24.81 7.53
CA HIS A 119 -1.92 -24.85 6.19
C HIS A 119 -1.80 -26.27 5.61
N LEU A 120 -1.56 -27.28 6.47
CA LEU A 120 -1.28 -28.66 6.06
C LEU A 120 -2.52 -29.56 5.95
N GLN A 121 -3.74 -29.03 6.10
CA GLN A 121 -4.96 -29.79 5.80
C GLN A 121 -5.10 -30.19 4.31
N ALA A 122 -4.15 -29.79 3.45
CA ALA A 122 -3.94 -30.29 2.08
C ALA A 122 -2.82 -31.35 2.02
N LYS A 123 -3.03 -32.43 1.24
CA LYS A 123 -2.26 -33.70 1.25
C LYS A 123 -0.72 -33.59 1.16
N ASP A 124 -0.08 -34.57 1.82
CA ASP A 124 1.35 -34.89 1.95
C ASP A 124 2.18 -34.06 2.96
N GLN A 125 2.20 -34.52 4.22
CA GLN A 125 2.45 -33.65 5.39
C GLN A 125 3.91 -33.25 5.62
N GLN A 126 4.89 -34.10 5.30
CA GLN A 126 6.27 -33.84 5.72
C GLN A 126 7.01 -32.88 4.78
N ILE A 127 6.90 -33.10 3.46
CA ILE A 127 7.48 -32.20 2.44
C ILE A 127 6.75 -30.84 2.50
N ALA A 128 5.42 -30.83 2.60
CA ALA A 128 4.65 -29.60 2.71
C ALA A 128 5.03 -28.78 3.97
N LYS A 129 5.31 -29.44 5.10
CA LYS A 129 5.78 -28.75 6.32
C LYS A 129 7.12 -28.06 6.13
N GLN A 130 8.09 -28.72 5.47
CA GLN A 130 9.40 -28.12 5.19
C GLN A 130 9.29 -26.91 4.26
N VAL A 131 8.47 -27.03 3.21
CA VAL A 131 8.21 -25.92 2.26
C VAL A 131 7.56 -24.74 2.99
N LEU A 132 6.54 -24.98 3.81
CA LEU A 132 5.87 -23.93 4.58
C LEU A 132 6.84 -23.19 5.50
N PHE A 133 7.74 -23.91 6.19
CA PHE A 133 8.74 -23.28 7.03
C PHE A 133 9.71 -22.40 6.24
N ALA A 134 10.18 -22.85 5.08
CA ALA A 134 11.05 -22.05 4.22
C ALA A 134 10.34 -20.76 3.78
N GLN A 135 9.04 -20.82 3.48
CA GLN A 135 8.23 -19.65 3.12
C GLN A 135 8.06 -18.68 4.30
N MET A 136 7.79 -19.20 5.51
CA MET A 136 7.70 -18.38 6.74
C MET A 136 9.02 -17.67 7.05
N ILE A 137 10.15 -18.38 6.91
CA ILE A 137 11.49 -17.81 7.08
C ILE A 137 11.75 -16.73 6.03
N THR A 138 11.39 -16.97 4.76
CA THR A 138 11.54 -15.99 3.68
C THR A 138 10.76 -14.70 3.98
N ARG A 139 9.55 -14.80 4.53
CA ARG A 139 8.77 -13.63 4.98
C ARG A 139 9.45 -12.90 6.13
N ALA A 140 10.02 -13.63 7.09
CA ALA A 140 10.79 -13.03 8.18
C ALA A 140 12.08 -12.35 7.66
N ASP A 141 12.74 -12.91 6.65
CA ASP A 141 13.91 -12.30 6.02
C ASP A 141 13.57 -11.00 5.30
N TYR A 142 12.39 -10.92 4.68
CA TYR A 142 11.88 -9.64 4.17
C TYR A 142 11.68 -8.62 5.31
N ILE A 143 11.15 -9.02 6.47
CA ILE A 143 11.02 -8.12 7.63
C ILE A 143 12.41 -7.66 8.10
N LYS A 144 13.41 -8.56 8.16
CA LYS A 144 14.81 -8.19 8.45
C LYS A 144 15.35 -7.17 7.46
N ALA A 145 15.16 -7.42 6.17
CA ALA A 145 15.63 -6.55 5.10
C ALA A 145 15.02 -5.15 5.19
N ILE A 146 13.70 -5.05 5.30
CA ILE A 146 13.03 -3.73 5.34
C ILE A 146 13.35 -2.97 6.63
N VAL A 147 13.45 -3.64 7.77
CA VAL A 147 13.86 -2.99 9.02
C VAL A 147 15.32 -2.54 8.94
N LYS A 148 16.22 -3.34 8.33
CA LYS A 148 17.62 -2.94 8.13
C LYS A 148 17.73 -1.66 7.29
N LEU A 149 16.99 -1.61 6.19
CA LEU A 149 16.98 -0.46 5.27
C LEU A 149 16.32 0.78 5.87
N THR A 150 15.40 0.63 6.82
CA THR A 150 14.66 1.75 7.40
C THR A 150 15.18 2.17 8.77
N VAL A 151 15.85 1.33 9.55
CA VAL A 151 16.16 1.59 10.98
C VAL A 151 16.97 2.88 11.17
N ASN A 152 17.93 3.14 10.28
CA ASN A 152 18.77 4.35 10.28
C ASN A 152 18.26 5.42 9.31
N GLY A 153 17.24 5.09 8.51
CA GLY A 153 16.64 6.01 7.54
C GLY A 153 15.83 7.13 8.20
N LYS A 154 15.83 8.31 7.57
CA LYS A 154 15.18 9.52 8.09
C LYS A 154 13.68 9.59 7.75
N GLY A 155 13.27 8.97 6.64
CA GLY A 155 11.88 9.01 6.16
C GLY A 155 11.62 10.15 5.19
N PHE A 156 10.37 10.65 5.14
CA PHE A 156 10.01 11.72 4.21
C PHE A 156 10.63 13.05 4.63
N PRO A 157 11.40 13.74 3.77
CA PRO A 157 11.84 15.09 4.06
C PRO A 157 10.63 16.02 3.97
N ILE A 158 10.48 16.92 4.95
CA ILE A 158 9.32 17.80 5.04
C ILE A 158 9.68 19.28 5.08
N ASP A 159 8.74 20.13 4.67
CA ASP A 159 8.73 21.55 4.97
C ASP A 159 8.25 21.76 6.42
N GLU A 160 9.22 21.88 7.33
CA GLU A 160 9.00 22.05 8.78
C GLU A 160 8.21 23.32 9.09
N HIS A 161 8.50 24.41 8.36
CA HIS A 161 7.84 25.69 8.56
C HIS A 161 6.35 25.58 8.22
N ALA A 162 6.04 25.06 7.03
CA ALA A 162 4.66 24.82 6.62
C ALA A 162 3.94 23.81 7.54
N LEU A 163 4.64 22.79 8.03
CA LEU A 163 4.07 21.83 8.98
C LEU A 163 3.65 22.53 10.28
N LYS A 164 4.57 23.28 10.90
CA LYS A 164 4.33 23.99 12.18
C LYS A 164 3.22 25.03 12.03
N ALA A 165 3.23 25.78 10.95
CA ALA A 165 2.16 26.73 10.60
C ALA A 165 0.76 26.11 10.69
N ILE A 166 0.60 24.92 10.10
CA ILE A 166 -0.69 24.25 9.98
C ILE A 166 -1.10 23.56 11.29
N PHE A 167 -0.17 22.81 11.90
CA PHE A 167 -0.50 21.90 13.01
C PHE A 167 -0.39 22.56 14.40
N THR A 168 0.47 23.55 14.61
CA THR A 168 0.54 24.27 15.90
C THR A 168 -0.72 25.11 16.13
N LYS A 169 -1.27 25.72 15.07
CA LYS A 169 -2.48 26.56 15.12
C LYS A 169 -3.68 25.85 14.46
N LYS A 170 -3.81 24.54 14.66
CA LYS A 170 -4.80 23.68 14.00
C LYS A 170 -6.24 24.22 14.03
N GLU A 171 -6.68 24.72 15.19
CA GLU A 171 -8.04 25.30 15.33
C GLU A 171 -8.21 26.58 14.49
N GLN A 172 -7.21 27.46 14.47
CA GLN A 172 -7.26 28.70 13.68
C GLN A 172 -7.26 28.40 12.18
N THR A 173 -6.44 27.43 11.75
CA THR A 173 -6.41 26.96 10.36
C THR A 173 -7.78 26.41 9.94
N ILE A 174 -8.40 25.57 10.76
CA ILE A 174 -9.74 25.03 10.48
C ILE A 174 -10.77 26.16 10.42
N ASN A 175 -10.73 27.10 11.37
CA ASN A 175 -11.66 28.22 11.40
C ASN A 175 -11.52 29.12 10.16
N ALA A 176 -10.30 29.39 9.69
CA ALA A 176 -10.08 30.15 8.47
C ALA A 176 -10.70 29.47 7.24
N ILE A 177 -10.54 28.15 7.11
CA ILE A 177 -11.19 27.38 6.03
C ILE A 177 -12.72 27.43 6.14
N GLN A 178 -13.25 27.30 7.36
CA GLN A 178 -14.69 27.37 7.61
C GLN A 178 -15.29 28.74 7.29
N GLU A 179 -14.55 29.83 7.55
CA GLU A 179 -14.99 31.19 7.16
C GLU A 179 -15.03 31.37 5.65
N GLN A 180 -14.02 30.90 4.93
CA GLN A 180 -14.07 30.99 3.46
C GLN A 180 -15.24 30.20 2.87
N VAL A 181 -15.60 29.05 3.47
CA VAL A 181 -16.82 28.33 3.08
C VAL A 181 -18.06 29.17 3.40
N ASN A 182 -18.11 29.84 4.55
CA ASN A 182 -19.22 30.71 4.90
C ASN A 182 -19.37 31.89 3.94
N ASP A 183 -18.26 32.50 3.52
CA ASP A 183 -18.25 33.62 2.57
C ASP A 183 -18.77 33.17 1.20
N HIS A 184 -18.47 31.94 0.79
CA HIS A 184 -18.84 31.43 -0.52
C HIS A 184 -20.26 30.86 -0.60
N TYR A 185 -20.75 30.21 0.46
CA TYR A 185 -22.02 29.46 0.44
C TYR A 185 -23.06 29.97 1.45
N GLY A 186 -22.78 31.09 2.12
CA GLY A 186 -23.54 31.55 3.27
C GLY A 186 -23.16 30.81 4.56
N THR A 187 -23.69 31.23 5.71
CA THR A 187 -23.23 30.79 7.04
C THR A 187 -23.54 29.32 7.36
N LEU A 188 -22.79 28.38 6.78
CA LEU A 188 -22.91 26.93 6.98
C LEU A 188 -22.23 26.44 8.25
N PHE A 189 -21.14 27.07 8.67
CA PHE A 189 -20.41 26.74 9.89
C PHE A 189 -20.70 27.75 11.00
N LEU A 190 -21.27 27.28 12.10
CA LEU A 190 -21.70 28.09 13.25
C LEU A 190 -20.82 27.86 14.47
N LYS A 191 -20.61 28.91 15.29
CA LYS A 191 -19.88 28.79 16.55
C LYS A 191 -20.55 27.74 17.46
N ASN A 192 -19.73 26.86 18.03
CA ASN A 192 -20.16 25.88 19.01
C ASN A 192 -19.73 26.37 20.42
N LYS A 193 -20.55 26.16 21.44
CA LYS A 193 -20.20 26.51 22.84
C LYS A 193 -19.19 25.54 23.46
N ALA A 194 -19.06 24.33 22.92
CA ALA A 194 -18.22 23.28 23.51
C ALA A 194 -16.75 23.32 23.04
N ASN A 195 -16.47 23.77 21.81
CA ASN A 195 -15.13 23.80 21.21
C ASN A 195 -14.94 25.05 20.33
N ASN A 196 -13.70 25.49 20.13
CA ASN A 196 -13.35 26.62 19.25
C ASN A 196 -13.57 26.34 17.75
N ILE A 197 -13.84 25.09 17.36
CA ILE A 197 -14.13 24.68 15.98
C ILE A 197 -15.63 24.80 15.72
N LYS A 198 -16.00 25.45 14.61
CA LYS A 198 -17.41 25.62 14.23
C LYS A 198 -18.06 24.30 13.81
N ALA A 199 -19.34 24.13 14.16
CA ALA A 199 -20.15 22.98 13.75
C ALA A 199 -20.86 23.25 12.42
N LEU A 200 -20.99 22.22 11.57
CA LEU A 200 -21.77 22.30 10.34
C LEU A 200 -23.26 22.34 10.67
N ALA A 201 -23.95 23.40 10.25
CA ALA A 201 -25.38 23.59 10.41
C ALA A 201 -26.14 22.84 9.32
N HIS A 202 -26.56 21.61 9.64
CA HIS A 202 -27.23 20.74 8.67
C HIS A 202 -28.51 21.33 8.09
N ASP A 203 -29.30 22.08 8.86
CA ASP A 203 -30.52 22.72 8.35
C ASP A 203 -30.22 23.81 7.33
N LYS A 204 -29.16 24.60 7.55
CA LYS A 204 -28.71 25.59 6.57
C LYS A 204 -28.15 24.95 5.31
N LEU A 205 -27.47 23.81 5.44
CA LEU A 205 -27.00 23.04 4.29
C LEU A 205 -28.17 22.49 3.46
N LYS A 206 -29.26 22.05 4.10
CA LYS A 206 -30.50 21.65 3.39
C LYS A 206 -31.13 22.82 2.66
N ILE A 207 -31.19 24.00 3.30
CA ILE A 207 -31.71 25.22 2.66
C ILE A 207 -30.87 25.56 1.42
N LEU A 208 -29.54 25.54 1.53
CA LEU A 208 -28.64 25.76 0.39
C LEU A 208 -28.91 24.75 -0.73
N ALA A 209 -28.99 23.45 -0.39
CA ALA A 209 -29.24 22.41 -1.37
C ALA A 209 -30.59 22.60 -2.09
N ASN A 210 -31.64 22.97 -1.37
CA ASN A 210 -32.95 23.24 -1.94
C ASN A 210 -32.94 24.48 -2.84
N ASN A 211 -32.33 25.58 -2.39
CA ASN A 211 -32.28 26.85 -3.13
C ASN A 211 -31.52 26.73 -4.45
N GLU A 212 -30.41 25.99 -4.44
CA GLU A 212 -29.59 25.77 -5.63
C GLU A 212 -30.03 24.56 -6.47
N GLY A 213 -31.09 23.85 -6.04
CA GLY A 213 -31.63 22.68 -6.75
C GLY A 213 -30.72 21.45 -6.74
N TYR A 214 -29.78 21.35 -5.79
CA TYR A 214 -28.87 20.22 -5.68
C TYR A 214 -29.63 18.95 -5.26
N GLN A 215 -29.54 17.91 -6.09
CA GLN A 215 -30.11 16.58 -5.81
C GLN A 215 -29.29 15.83 -4.74
N TRP A 216 -29.33 16.34 -3.50
CA TRP A 216 -28.55 15.84 -2.38
C TRP A 216 -29.32 14.78 -1.58
N GLN A 217 -28.82 13.55 -1.57
CA GLN A 217 -29.40 12.42 -0.86
C GLN A 217 -29.38 12.63 0.66
N ALA A 218 -30.40 12.15 1.34
CA ALA A 218 -30.41 12.06 2.79
C ALA A 218 -29.48 10.96 3.31
N SER A 219 -29.05 11.09 4.56
CA SER A 219 -28.38 10.06 5.34
C SER A 219 -29.33 8.89 5.62
N VAL A 220 -28.78 7.77 6.13
CA VAL A 220 -29.59 6.59 6.52
C VAL A 220 -30.69 6.94 7.51
N SER A 221 -30.41 7.88 8.42
CA SER A 221 -31.40 8.38 9.39
C SER A 221 -32.48 9.29 8.78
N GLY A 222 -32.33 9.75 7.54
CA GLY A 222 -33.22 10.74 6.90
C GLY A 222 -33.11 12.17 7.43
N HIS A 223 -32.56 12.35 8.63
CA HIS A 223 -32.49 13.64 9.32
C HIS A 223 -31.40 14.57 8.78
N TYR A 224 -30.34 14.03 8.18
CA TYR A 224 -29.22 14.81 7.65
C TYR A 224 -29.02 14.55 6.17
N LEU A 225 -28.28 15.43 5.51
CA LEU A 225 -27.76 15.15 4.18
C LEU A 225 -26.61 14.15 4.27
N LYS A 226 -26.44 13.36 3.21
CA LYS A 226 -25.39 12.35 3.09
C LYS A 226 -24.03 13.03 2.91
N MET A 227 -23.05 12.71 3.76
CA MET A 227 -21.76 13.41 3.88
C MET A 227 -20.52 12.54 3.64
N ASP A 228 -20.68 11.32 3.13
CA ASP A 228 -19.54 10.44 2.82
C ASP A 228 -18.71 11.01 1.66
N LYS A 229 -17.38 10.83 1.78
CA LYS A 229 -16.40 11.44 0.87
C LYS A 229 -16.62 11.04 -0.59
N SER A 230 -16.99 9.78 -0.86
CA SER A 230 -17.25 9.29 -2.22
C SER A 230 -18.47 9.95 -2.85
N TYR A 231 -19.57 10.06 -2.09
CA TYR A 231 -20.78 10.69 -2.57
C TYR A 231 -20.62 12.20 -2.76
N LEU A 232 -19.99 12.90 -1.81
CA LEU A 232 -19.73 14.34 -1.97
C LEU A 232 -18.85 14.63 -3.19
N LYS A 233 -17.90 13.74 -3.52
CA LYS A 233 -17.11 13.88 -4.74
C LYS A 233 -18.00 13.80 -5.98
N GLN A 234 -18.85 12.78 -6.07
CA GLN A 234 -19.79 12.63 -7.20
C GLN A 234 -20.72 13.86 -7.31
N LEU A 235 -21.20 14.35 -6.17
CA LEU A 235 -22.05 15.54 -6.13
C LEU A 235 -21.30 16.79 -6.59
N ALA A 236 -20.04 16.97 -6.19
CA ALA A 236 -19.19 18.07 -6.65
C ALA A 236 -18.81 17.97 -8.14
N ASP A 237 -18.66 16.75 -8.65
CA ASP A 237 -18.42 16.51 -10.08
C ASP A 237 -19.69 16.83 -10.91
N GLN A 238 -20.88 16.59 -10.35
CA GLN A 238 -22.17 16.95 -10.97
C GLN A 238 -22.49 18.44 -10.87
N TYR A 239 -22.19 19.06 -9.73
CA TYR A 239 -22.44 20.47 -9.44
C TYR A 239 -21.10 21.17 -9.13
N PRO A 240 -20.39 21.71 -10.13
CA PRO A 240 -19.05 22.28 -9.96
C PRO A 240 -18.97 23.38 -8.89
N LYS A 241 -20.08 24.10 -8.64
CA LYS A 241 -20.18 25.06 -7.54
C LYS A 241 -19.89 24.43 -6.17
N LEU A 242 -20.15 23.14 -5.94
CA LEU A 242 -19.88 22.44 -4.68
C LEU A 242 -18.44 21.93 -4.55
N ARG A 243 -17.59 22.12 -5.57
CA ARG A 243 -16.20 21.66 -5.54
C ARG A 243 -15.42 22.21 -4.36
N PHE A 244 -15.56 23.51 -4.10
CA PHE A 244 -14.88 24.16 -2.99
C PHE A 244 -15.36 23.62 -1.63
N PHE A 245 -16.67 23.43 -1.45
CA PHE A 245 -17.23 22.79 -0.25
C PHE A 245 -16.66 21.38 0.00
N TYR A 246 -16.59 20.55 -1.04
CA TYR A 246 -16.02 19.22 -0.96
C TYR A 246 -14.54 19.24 -0.54
N ASP A 247 -13.73 20.09 -1.17
CA ASP A 247 -12.30 20.20 -0.89
C ASP A 247 -12.05 20.73 0.54
N ALA A 248 -12.83 21.72 0.99
CA ALA A 248 -12.75 22.24 2.35
C ALA A 248 -13.07 21.17 3.41
N LEU A 249 -14.17 20.43 3.26
CA LEU A 249 -14.53 19.38 4.20
C LEU A 249 -13.53 18.23 4.26
N THR A 250 -13.04 17.79 3.10
CA THR A 250 -12.04 16.71 3.05
C THR A 250 -10.72 17.14 3.67
N THR A 251 -10.35 18.41 3.53
CA THR A 251 -9.19 19.01 4.20
C THR A 251 -9.37 19.07 5.70
N ILE A 252 -10.47 19.67 6.19
CA ILE A 252 -10.73 19.76 7.63
C ILE A 252 -10.69 18.36 8.25
N ARG A 253 -11.35 17.37 7.62
CA ARG A 253 -11.28 15.96 8.04
C ARG A 253 -9.85 15.43 8.07
N SER A 254 -9.05 15.73 7.05
CA SER A 254 -7.63 15.33 6.97
C SER A 254 -6.82 15.92 8.11
N ILE A 255 -6.92 17.23 8.37
CA ILE A 255 -6.23 17.93 9.46
C ILE A 255 -6.67 17.34 10.81
N LEU A 256 -7.97 17.07 10.99
CA LEU A 256 -8.48 16.48 12.22
C LEU A 256 -7.96 15.06 12.44
N SER A 257 -7.92 14.24 11.39
CA SER A 257 -7.56 12.81 11.45
C SER A 257 -6.05 12.52 11.49
N THR A 258 -5.22 13.52 11.26
CA THR A 258 -3.77 13.37 11.17
C THR A 258 -3.13 14.45 12.03
N ASP A 259 -2.24 14.09 12.95
CA ASP A 259 -1.36 15.04 13.64
C ASP A 259 0.08 14.60 13.38
N LEU A 260 0.72 15.33 12.46
CA LEU A 260 2.06 15.02 11.99
C LEU A 260 3.15 15.68 12.84
N LEU A 261 2.80 16.65 13.69
CA LEU A 261 3.78 17.45 14.44
C LEU A 261 4.59 16.58 15.41
N ASN A 262 3.94 15.61 16.07
CA ASN A 262 4.59 14.69 17.00
C ASN A 262 5.42 13.59 16.33
N LEU A 263 5.28 13.43 15.01
CA LEU A 263 6.01 12.43 14.21
C LEU A 263 7.23 13.03 13.51
N GLU A 264 7.33 14.36 13.54
CA GLU A 264 8.41 15.11 12.94
C GLU A 264 9.67 15.05 13.81
N ALA A 265 10.81 14.80 13.18
CA ALA A 265 12.12 14.87 13.80
C ALA A 265 13.14 15.35 12.76
N ASP A 266 13.87 16.43 13.09
CA ASP A 266 14.97 17.00 12.30
C ASP A 266 14.60 17.35 10.85
N GLY A 267 13.35 17.76 10.61
CA GLY A 267 12.81 18.10 9.31
C GLY A 267 12.42 16.88 8.47
N PHE A 268 12.20 15.72 9.09
CA PHE A 268 11.75 14.48 8.46
C PHE A 268 10.59 13.84 9.23
N ILE A 269 9.79 13.04 8.52
CA ILE A 269 8.76 12.17 9.12
C ILE A 269 9.03 10.73 8.70
N LYS A 270 9.36 9.89 9.68
CA LYS A 270 9.59 8.47 9.47
C LYS A 270 8.28 7.67 9.51
N PRO A 271 7.89 6.96 8.45
CA PRO A 271 6.67 6.17 8.47
C PRO A 271 6.79 4.91 9.33
N SER A 272 5.73 4.57 10.06
CA SER A 272 5.61 3.28 10.73
C SER A 272 5.49 2.12 9.74
N LEU A 273 6.08 0.97 10.09
CA LEU A 273 6.01 -0.25 9.29
C LEU A 273 4.75 -1.08 9.62
N HIS A 274 3.85 -1.20 8.66
CA HIS A 274 2.68 -2.11 8.71
C HIS A 274 2.84 -3.20 7.66
N LEU A 275 3.66 -4.20 7.98
CA LEU A 275 4.12 -5.19 7.01
C LEU A 275 3.10 -6.32 6.82
N MET A 276 2.81 -6.66 5.56
CA MET A 276 2.00 -7.84 5.19
C MET A 276 0.63 -7.94 5.90
N THR A 277 -0.01 -6.81 6.19
CA THR A 277 -1.29 -6.76 6.94
C THR A 277 -2.53 -6.88 6.07
N GLN A 278 -2.39 -7.01 4.74
CA GLN A 278 -3.51 -7.19 3.81
C GLN A 278 -3.67 -8.66 3.40
N LYS A 279 -4.88 -9.01 2.92
CA LYS A 279 -5.21 -10.36 2.40
C LYS A 279 -4.27 -10.86 1.31
N THR A 280 -3.64 -9.93 0.60
CA THR A 280 -2.71 -10.17 -0.51
C THR A 280 -1.24 -10.11 -0.09
N GLY A 281 -0.95 -9.96 1.21
CA GLY A 281 0.41 -9.83 1.72
C GLY A 281 1.05 -8.47 1.43
N ARG A 282 0.28 -7.47 0.95
CA ARG A 282 0.74 -6.08 0.81
C ARG A 282 0.89 -5.42 2.18
N ASN A 283 1.81 -4.46 2.26
CA ASN A 283 1.91 -3.55 3.41
C ASN A 283 0.69 -2.61 3.44
N SER A 284 0.26 -2.15 4.63
CA SER A 284 -0.86 -1.20 4.78
C SER A 284 -0.55 -0.06 5.77
N PRO A 285 0.42 0.79 5.44
CA PRO A 285 0.82 1.88 6.33
C PRO A 285 -0.19 3.04 6.30
N LYS A 286 -0.28 3.78 7.41
CA LYS A 286 -1.32 4.79 7.64
C LYS A 286 -0.77 6.22 7.62
N PRO A 287 -1.51 7.19 7.03
CA PRO A 287 -1.12 8.61 7.08
C PRO A 287 -0.93 9.16 8.49
N SER A 288 -1.78 8.74 9.43
CA SER A 288 -1.69 9.13 10.85
C SER A 288 -0.43 8.60 11.56
N GLU A 289 0.33 7.73 10.91
CA GLU A 289 1.58 7.16 11.41
C GLU A 289 2.75 7.49 10.46
N GLY A 290 2.71 8.67 9.85
CA GLY A 290 3.81 9.24 9.07
C GLY A 290 3.89 8.78 7.62
N TYR A 291 2.96 7.93 7.16
CA TYR A 291 2.96 7.46 5.77
C TYR A 291 2.30 8.46 4.81
N LEU A 292 3.07 9.48 4.40
CA LEU A 292 2.55 10.65 3.69
C LEU A 292 2.01 10.35 2.29
N LEU A 293 2.50 9.31 1.60
CA LEU A 293 1.99 8.94 0.26
C LEU A 293 0.52 8.50 0.25
N ASN A 294 0.00 8.01 1.38
CA ASN A 294 -1.43 7.69 1.53
C ASN A 294 -2.26 8.88 2.04
N ALA A 295 -1.61 9.99 2.39
CA ALA A 295 -2.29 11.19 2.89
C ALA A 295 -3.03 11.93 1.77
N SER A 296 -3.81 12.95 2.14
CA SER A 296 -4.46 13.85 1.19
C SER A 296 -3.43 14.58 0.31
N HIS A 297 -3.84 15.02 -0.89
CA HIS A 297 -2.93 15.65 -1.86
C HIS A 297 -2.12 16.80 -1.24
N TRP A 298 -2.78 17.65 -0.45
CA TRP A 298 -2.11 18.79 0.18
C TRP A 298 -1.12 18.39 1.26
N ILE A 299 -1.35 17.33 2.04
CA ILE A 299 -0.34 16.83 2.99
C ILE A 299 0.90 16.38 2.24
N ARG A 300 0.75 15.78 1.06
CA ARG A 300 1.90 15.39 0.22
C ARG A 300 2.70 16.60 -0.27
N THR A 301 2.10 17.79 -0.35
CA THR A 301 2.83 19.03 -0.66
C THR A 301 3.72 19.53 0.48
N LEU A 302 3.64 18.90 1.66
CA LEU A 302 4.61 19.11 2.74
C LEU A 302 5.90 18.33 2.50
N ILE A 303 5.89 17.30 1.64
CA ILE A 303 7.11 16.57 1.29
C ILE A 303 7.97 17.53 0.47
N ASN A 304 9.15 17.83 0.98
CA ASN A 304 10.05 18.78 0.36
C ASN A 304 11.48 18.24 0.44
N PRO A 305 12.07 17.78 -0.69
CA PRO A 305 13.48 17.41 -0.74
C PRO A 305 14.37 18.52 -0.16
N LYS A 306 15.35 18.13 0.65
CA LYS A 306 16.32 19.08 1.21
C LYS A 306 17.37 19.42 0.15
N ARG A 307 18.06 20.56 0.33
CA ARG A 307 19.18 20.96 -0.52
C ARG A 307 20.23 19.84 -0.62
N ASP A 308 20.80 19.68 -1.81
CA ASP A 308 21.80 18.64 -2.15
C ASP A 308 21.32 17.19 -1.96
N HIS A 309 20.01 16.97 -1.70
CA HIS A 309 19.39 15.66 -1.58
C HIS A 309 18.25 15.51 -2.60
N CYS A 310 17.91 14.27 -2.91
CA CYS A 310 16.75 13.93 -3.70
C CYS A 310 16.02 12.69 -3.16
N ILE A 311 14.74 12.60 -3.51
CA ILE A 311 13.95 11.38 -3.38
C ILE A 311 13.97 10.69 -4.74
N ILE A 312 14.42 9.44 -4.76
CA ILE A 312 14.30 8.57 -5.93
C ILE A 312 13.06 7.70 -5.73
N ALA A 313 12.18 7.70 -6.74
CA ALA A 313 11.06 6.78 -6.84
C ALA A 313 11.22 5.92 -8.09
N ILE A 314 11.21 4.61 -7.94
CA ILE A 314 11.25 3.67 -9.06
C ILE A 314 10.07 2.71 -8.94
N ASP A 315 9.22 2.65 -9.96
CA ASP A 315 8.04 1.80 -10.01
C ASP A 315 8.03 0.87 -11.23
N TRP A 316 7.38 -0.30 -11.11
CA TRP A 316 7.22 -1.20 -12.25
C TRP A 316 6.16 -0.70 -13.23
N CYS A 317 6.56 -0.56 -14.49
CA CYS A 317 5.64 -0.27 -15.59
C CYS A 317 4.57 -1.36 -15.72
N GLN A 318 3.30 -1.01 -15.49
CA GLN A 318 2.16 -1.89 -15.77
C GLN A 318 2.30 -3.26 -15.07
N GLN A 319 2.78 -3.25 -13.81
CA GLN A 319 3.19 -4.45 -13.05
C GLN A 319 2.17 -5.60 -13.15
N GLU A 320 0.90 -5.34 -12.86
CA GLU A 320 -0.14 -6.36 -12.81
C GLU A 320 -0.38 -7.02 -14.18
N ILE A 321 -0.17 -6.31 -15.29
CA ILE A 321 -0.28 -6.88 -16.64
C ILE A 321 0.90 -7.81 -16.93
N GLY A 322 2.10 -7.40 -16.56
CA GLY A 322 3.28 -8.26 -16.71
C GLY A 322 3.20 -9.52 -15.84
N ILE A 323 2.63 -9.42 -14.64
CA ILE A 323 2.31 -10.58 -13.80
C ILE A 323 1.29 -11.49 -14.51
N ALA A 324 0.21 -10.93 -15.06
CA ALA A 324 -0.78 -11.70 -15.81
C ALA A 324 -0.14 -12.45 -16.98
N ALA A 325 0.75 -11.80 -17.74
CA ALA A 325 1.50 -12.40 -18.84
C ALA A 325 2.37 -13.58 -18.35
N ALA A 326 3.13 -13.39 -17.26
CA ALA A 326 4.03 -14.42 -16.72
C ALA A 326 3.29 -15.63 -16.14
N LEU A 327 2.17 -15.40 -15.46
CA LEU A 327 1.38 -16.47 -14.82
C LEU A 327 0.56 -17.26 -15.84
N SER A 328 -0.06 -16.58 -16.81
CA SER A 328 -0.86 -17.24 -17.84
C SER A 328 -0.03 -17.90 -18.94
N ASN A 329 1.22 -17.45 -19.13
CA ASN A 329 2.08 -17.86 -20.24
C ASN A 329 1.44 -17.61 -21.62
N ASP A 330 0.54 -16.61 -21.71
CA ASP A 330 -0.09 -16.20 -22.95
C ASP A 330 0.93 -15.46 -23.82
N LYS A 331 1.31 -16.07 -24.95
CA LYS A 331 2.35 -15.54 -25.83
C LYS A 331 2.03 -14.13 -26.32
N LYS A 332 0.79 -13.86 -26.74
CA LYS A 332 0.41 -12.54 -27.26
C LYS A 332 0.49 -11.49 -26.16
N LEU A 333 0.09 -11.82 -24.94
CA LEU A 333 0.18 -10.88 -23.82
C LEU A 333 1.65 -10.58 -23.46
N ILE A 334 2.52 -11.59 -23.50
CA ILE A 334 3.97 -11.44 -23.32
C ILE A 334 4.56 -10.57 -24.44
N ASP A 335 4.22 -10.84 -25.71
CA ASP A 335 4.71 -10.11 -26.88
C ASP A 335 4.32 -8.63 -26.82
N ILE A 336 3.06 -8.34 -26.49
CA ILE A 336 2.57 -6.97 -26.32
C ILE A 336 3.27 -6.28 -25.14
N TYR A 337 3.48 -6.98 -24.03
CA TYR A 337 4.20 -6.40 -22.90
C TYR A 337 5.64 -6.05 -23.30
N ASN A 338 6.33 -6.91 -24.05
CA ASN A 338 7.71 -6.71 -24.49
C ASN A 338 7.87 -5.84 -25.74
N ALA A 339 6.78 -5.37 -26.34
CA ALA A 339 6.81 -4.56 -27.54
C ALA A 339 7.61 -3.25 -27.33
N PRO A 340 8.35 -2.76 -28.35
CA PRO A 340 9.20 -1.57 -28.24
C PRO A 340 8.47 -0.31 -27.76
N GLU A 341 7.17 -0.17 -28.05
CA GLU A 341 6.34 0.96 -27.62
C GLU A 341 6.16 1.03 -26.10
N CYS A 342 6.43 -0.07 -25.38
CA CYS A 342 6.39 -0.19 -23.93
C CYS A 342 5.04 0.22 -23.29
N ASP A 343 3.95 0.13 -24.05
CA ASP A 343 2.61 0.55 -23.65
C ASP A 343 1.56 -0.45 -24.07
N VAL A 344 1.21 -1.36 -23.16
CA VAL A 344 0.23 -2.43 -23.42
C VAL A 344 -1.12 -1.83 -23.80
N TYR A 345 -1.52 -0.70 -23.24
CA TYR A 345 -2.83 -0.11 -23.49
C TYR A 345 -2.95 0.41 -24.93
N LEU A 346 -1.91 1.09 -25.44
CA LEU A 346 -1.87 1.50 -26.83
C LEU A 346 -1.73 0.32 -27.78
N ALA A 347 -0.94 -0.69 -27.43
CA ALA A 347 -0.81 -1.90 -28.24
C ALA A 347 -2.16 -2.63 -28.38
N LEU A 348 -2.92 -2.76 -27.27
CA LEU A 348 -4.27 -3.31 -27.30
C LEU A 348 -5.21 -2.47 -28.17
N ALA A 349 -5.13 -1.13 -28.07
CA ALA A 349 -5.94 -0.23 -28.88
C ALA A 349 -5.66 -0.39 -30.38
N LYS A 350 -4.39 -0.56 -30.76
CA LYS A 350 -3.98 -0.82 -32.15
C LYS A 350 -4.47 -2.18 -32.64
N MET A 351 -4.30 -3.24 -31.84
CA MET A 351 -4.72 -4.59 -32.22
C MET A 351 -6.24 -4.76 -32.32
N ALA A 352 -7.01 -3.91 -31.65
CA ALA A 352 -8.46 -3.88 -31.72
C ALA A 352 -9.00 -2.93 -32.81
N ASP A 353 -8.12 -2.33 -33.63
CA ASP A 353 -8.45 -1.31 -34.64
C ASP A 353 -9.12 -0.03 -34.08
N PHE A 354 -8.88 0.28 -32.80
CA PHE A 354 -9.33 1.52 -32.17
C PHE A 354 -8.32 2.66 -32.29
N ALA A 355 -7.07 2.38 -32.67
CA ALA A 355 -6.04 3.38 -32.87
C ALA A 355 -5.14 3.01 -34.06
N PRO A 356 -4.67 3.99 -34.86
CA PRO A 356 -3.74 3.71 -35.96
C PRO A 356 -2.38 3.25 -35.42
N ASN A 357 -1.58 2.56 -36.25
CA ASN A 357 -0.23 2.10 -35.88
C ASN A 357 0.69 3.25 -35.44
N SER A 358 0.49 4.46 -35.97
CA SER A 358 1.21 5.69 -35.60
C SER A 358 0.77 6.28 -34.25
N ALA A 359 -0.21 5.70 -33.56
CA ALA A 359 -0.72 6.22 -32.29
C ALA A 359 0.34 6.23 -31.18
N THR A 360 0.43 7.35 -30.48
CA THR A 360 1.33 7.57 -29.34
C THR A 360 0.54 7.98 -28.09
N LYS A 361 1.21 7.95 -26.93
CA LYS A 361 0.64 8.42 -25.65
C LYS A 361 0.13 9.86 -25.73
N LYS A 362 0.79 10.71 -26.52
CA LYS A 362 0.46 12.13 -26.68
C LYS A 362 -0.66 12.37 -27.70
N SER A 363 -0.70 11.59 -28.79
CA SER A 363 -1.67 11.81 -29.86
C SER A 363 -3.04 11.19 -29.57
N HIS A 364 -3.11 10.10 -28.78
CA HIS A 364 -4.36 9.40 -28.46
C HIS A 364 -4.53 9.09 -26.95
N PRO A 365 -4.44 10.10 -26.06
CA PRO A 365 -4.49 9.90 -24.61
C PRO A 365 -5.85 9.33 -24.14
N GLU A 366 -6.96 9.73 -24.77
CA GLU A 366 -8.30 9.27 -24.41
C GLU A 366 -8.50 7.79 -24.75
N ILE A 367 -8.06 7.36 -25.94
CA ILE A 367 -8.14 5.95 -26.38
C ILE A 367 -7.25 5.08 -25.51
N ARG A 368 -6.04 5.56 -25.18
CA ARG A 368 -5.18 4.87 -24.22
C ARG A 368 -5.86 4.71 -22.85
N GLN A 369 -6.53 5.76 -22.36
CA GLN A 369 -7.22 5.73 -21.07
C GLN A 369 -8.43 4.77 -21.10
N LEU A 370 -9.15 4.68 -22.23
CA LEU A 370 -10.18 3.67 -22.45
C LEU A 370 -9.61 2.25 -22.30
N PHE A 371 -8.56 1.93 -23.06
CA PHE A 371 -7.94 0.61 -23.03
C PHE A 371 -7.27 0.29 -21.70
N LYS A 372 -6.77 1.30 -20.97
CA LYS A 372 -6.31 1.15 -19.58
C LYS A 372 -7.44 0.73 -18.66
N THR A 373 -8.56 1.44 -18.72
CA THR A 373 -9.72 1.17 -17.87
C THR A 373 -10.34 -0.19 -18.19
N MET A 374 -10.41 -0.52 -19.49
CA MET A 374 -10.84 -1.81 -19.99
C MET A 374 -9.92 -2.94 -19.54
N GLN A 375 -8.61 -2.86 -19.77
CA GLN A 375 -7.68 -3.94 -19.43
C GLN A 375 -7.69 -4.25 -17.94
N ILE A 376 -7.69 -3.20 -17.10
CA ILE A 376 -7.84 -3.32 -15.65
C ILE A 376 -9.20 -3.96 -15.32
N GLY A 377 -10.27 -3.52 -15.98
CA GLY A 377 -11.61 -4.05 -15.75
C GLY A 377 -11.77 -5.53 -16.11
N LEU A 378 -11.34 -5.92 -17.30
CA LEU A 378 -11.42 -7.29 -17.82
C LEU A 378 -10.57 -8.24 -16.98
N GLY A 379 -9.37 -7.81 -16.58
CA GLY A 379 -8.48 -8.61 -15.73
C GLY A 379 -9.06 -8.90 -14.33
N TYR A 380 -10.08 -8.13 -13.93
CA TYR A 380 -10.74 -8.20 -12.64
C TYR A 380 -12.20 -8.67 -12.73
N GLY A 381 -12.57 -9.30 -13.85
CA GLY A 381 -13.89 -9.91 -14.04
C GLY A 381 -15.04 -8.90 -14.12
N ARG A 382 -14.75 -7.64 -14.49
CA ARG A 382 -15.82 -6.67 -14.75
C ARG A 382 -16.68 -7.17 -15.91
N THR A 383 -17.98 -7.11 -15.69
CA THR A 383 -18.97 -7.45 -16.72
C THR A 383 -18.93 -6.43 -17.86
N VAL A 384 -19.41 -6.86 -19.03
CA VAL A 384 -19.68 -6.00 -20.19
C VAL A 384 -20.36 -4.69 -19.78
N TRP A 385 -21.28 -4.76 -18.82
CA TRP A 385 -22.04 -3.59 -18.34
C TRP A 385 -21.19 -2.54 -17.64
N SER A 386 -20.15 -2.94 -16.89
CA SER A 386 -19.23 -1.96 -16.31
C SER A 386 -18.39 -1.30 -17.40
N LEU A 387 -17.95 -2.07 -18.41
CA LEU A 387 -17.22 -1.54 -19.56
C LEU A 387 -18.10 -0.57 -20.38
N THR A 388 -19.40 -0.84 -20.50
CA THR A 388 -20.38 0.08 -21.11
C THR A 388 -20.38 1.44 -20.43
N LYS A 389 -20.39 1.47 -19.09
CA LYS A 389 -20.34 2.72 -18.33
C LYS A 389 -19.06 3.49 -18.57
N ASP A 390 -17.92 2.79 -18.57
CA ASP A 390 -16.61 3.40 -18.80
C ASP A 390 -16.55 4.00 -20.22
N ILE A 391 -17.01 3.28 -21.25
CA ILE A 391 -17.11 3.78 -22.63
C ILE A 391 -18.05 4.99 -22.73
N LYS A 392 -19.22 4.93 -22.07
CA LYS A 392 -20.19 6.03 -22.10
C LYS A 392 -19.68 7.29 -21.42
N GLN A 393 -18.84 7.17 -20.38
CA GLN A 393 -18.22 8.31 -19.71
C GLN A 393 -17.16 9.02 -20.58
N LEU A 394 -16.53 8.29 -21.50
CA LEU A 394 -15.47 8.83 -22.35
C LEU A 394 -15.99 9.62 -23.55
N SER A 395 -17.28 9.47 -23.90
CA SER A 395 -17.88 10.23 -24.98
C SER A 395 -19.34 10.52 -24.70
N ASN A 396 -19.70 11.79 -24.58
CA ASN A 396 -21.09 12.19 -24.41
C ASN A 396 -21.95 11.89 -25.66
N SER A 397 -21.32 11.77 -26.83
CA SER A 397 -21.97 11.59 -28.13
C SER A 397 -22.40 10.15 -28.43
N ILE A 398 -21.87 9.15 -27.72
CA ILE A 398 -22.27 7.74 -27.95
C ILE A 398 -23.56 7.41 -27.19
N THR A 399 -24.52 6.72 -27.81
CA THR A 399 -25.70 6.25 -27.07
C THR A 399 -25.31 5.15 -26.08
N PHE A 400 -26.13 4.90 -25.07
CA PHE A 400 -25.87 3.80 -24.13
C PHE A 400 -25.89 2.43 -24.83
N SER A 401 -26.76 2.27 -25.83
CA SER A 401 -26.85 1.04 -26.64
C SER A 401 -25.58 0.82 -27.46
N ASP A 402 -25.07 1.86 -28.12
CA ASP A 402 -23.82 1.76 -28.89
C ASP A 402 -22.62 1.48 -27.99
N ALA A 403 -22.57 2.11 -26.80
CA ALA A 403 -21.53 1.83 -25.80
C ALA A 403 -21.59 0.37 -25.31
N TYR A 404 -22.79 -0.20 -25.19
CA TYR A 404 -22.98 -1.59 -24.80
C TYR A 404 -22.51 -2.55 -25.89
N ASN A 405 -22.88 -2.29 -27.16
CA ASN A 405 -22.43 -3.07 -28.30
C ASN A 405 -20.90 -3.06 -28.44
N LYS A 406 -20.27 -1.88 -28.31
CA LYS A 406 -18.80 -1.78 -28.29
C LYS A 406 -18.18 -2.55 -27.14
N ALA A 407 -18.76 -2.47 -25.93
CA ALA A 407 -18.27 -3.23 -24.79
C ALA A 407 -18.32 -4.76 -25.03
N GLN A 408 -19.40 -5.26 -25.65
CA GLN A 408 -19.52 -6.67 -26.01
C GLN A 408 -18.46 -7.09 -27.04
N GLN A 409 -18.30 -6.30 -28.11
CA GLN A 409 -17.32 -6.57 -29.17
C GLN A 409 -15.90 -6.63 -28.61
N ILE A 410 -15.52 -5.62 -27.82
CA ILE A 410 -14.21 -5.55 -27.16
C ILE A 410 -13.99 -6.74 -26.23
N HIS A 411 -14.97 -7.07 -25.39
CA HIS A 411 -14.87 -8.19 -24.46
C HIS A 411 -14.73 -9.53 -25.21
N HIS A 412 -15.51 -9.74 -26.28
CA HIS A 412 -15.41 -10.93 -27.12
C HIS A 412 -14.04 -11.02 -27.81
N TRP A 413 -13.60 -9.94 -28.46
CA TRP A 413 -12.28 -9.85 -29.09
C TRP A 413 -11.15 -10.14 -28.11
N HIS A 414 -11.19 -9.58 -26.90
CA HIS A 414 -10.17 -9.83 -25.89
C HIS A 414 -10.14 -11.31 -25.46
N LYS A 415 -11.32 -11.94 -25.32
CA LYS A 415 -11.45 -13.37 -25.02
C LYS A 415 -10.88 -14.27 -26.11
N THR A 416 -11.16 -13.96 -27.37
CA THR A 416 -10.68 -14.75 -28.51
C THR A 416 -9.22 -14.45 -28.87
N THR A 417 -8.70 -13.29 -28.47
CA THR A 417 -7.30 -12.90 -28.69
C THR A 417 -6.37 -13.56 -27.68
N PHE A 418 -6.65 -13.43 -26.37
CA PHE A 418 -5.78 -13.87 -25.26
C PHE A 418 -6.29 -15.17 -24.62
N THR A 419 -6.45 -16.22 -25.42
CA THR A 419 -7.08 -17.47 -24.99
C THR A 419 -6.33 -18.15 -23.84
N GLY A 420 -5.00 -18.09 -23.82
CA GLY A 420 -4.18 -18.65 -22.75
C GLY A 420 -4.43 -17.94 -21.42
N TYR A 421 -4.57 -16.61 -21.46
CA TYR A 421 -4.94 -15.81 -20.29
C TYR A 421 -6.30 -16.21 -19.70
N TRP A 422 -7.33 -16.35 -20.53
CA TRP A 422 -8.67 -16.70 -20.05
C TRP A 422 -8.77 -18.13 -19.55
N GLN A 423 -8.12 -19.08 -20.22
CA GLN A 423 -8.06 -20.47 -19.78
C GLN A 423 -7.33 -20.58 -18.43
N TRP A 424 -6.19 -19.90 -18.28
CA TRP A 424 -5.47 -19.84 -17.01
C TRP A 424 -6.33 -19.25 -15.90
N THR A 425 -7.07 -18.18 -16.20
CA THR A 425 -7.94 -17.48 -15.26
C THR A 425 -9.04 -18.40 -14.71
N GLU A 426 -9.76 -19.08 -15.60
CA GLU A 426 -10.82 -20.03 -15.25
C GLU A 426 -10.27 -21.20 -14.43
N ASN A 427 -9.16 -21.80 -14.88
CA ASN A 427 -8.49 -22.88 -14.16
C ASN A 427 -8.06 -22.46 -12.76
N THR A 428 -7.53 -21.24 -12.61
CA THR A 428 -7.08 -20.70 -11.32
C THR A 428 -8.24 -20.58 -10.33
N ILE A 429 -9.39 -20.07 -10.77
CA ILE A 429 -10.60 -20.00 -9.92
C ILE A 429 -11.07 -21.40 -9.55
N ASN A 430 -11.20 -22.29 -10.53
CA ASN A 430 -11.70 -23.65 -10.30
C ASN A 430 -10.80 -24.42 -9.32
N GLN A 431 -9.49 -24.32 -9.48
CA GLN A 431 -8.52 -24.91 -8.54
C GLN A 431 -8.62 -24.29 -7.14
N ALA A 432 -8.80 -22.97 -7.04
CA ALA A 432 -8.94 -22.30 -5.76
C ALA A 432 -10.20 -22.73 -5.00
N ARG A 433 -11.32 -22.92 -5.72
CA ARG A 433 -12.57 -23.46 -5.18
C ARG A 433 -12.42 -24.91 -4.75
N GLN A 434 -11.78 -25.74 -5.58
CA GLN A 434 -11.61 -27.16 -5.33
C GLN A 434 -10.67 -27.43 -4.13
N SER A 435 -9.59 -26.68 -4.02
CA SER A 435 -8.59 -26.85 -2.96
C SER A 435 -8.93 -26.11 -1.67
N GLY A 436 -9.86 -25.15 -1.72
CA GLY A 436 -10.20 -24.30 -0.58
C GLY A 436 -9.16 -23.22 -0.28
N PHE A 437 -8.17 -23.00 -1.15
CA PHE A 437 -7.20 -21.93 -1.02
C PHE A 437 -6.52 -21.60 -2.36
N MET A 438 -5.80 -20.49 -2.41
CA MET A 438 -4.87 -20.16 -3.49
C MET A 438 -3.61 -19.52 -2.95
N GLN A 439 -2.51 -19.60 -3.69
CA GLN A 439 -1.20 -19.12 -3.24
C GLN A 439 -0.51 -18.23 -4.28
N SER A 440 0.25 -17.23 -3.81
CA SER A 440 1.28 -16.59 -4.63
C SER A 440 2.48 -17.52 -4.84
N ILE A 441 3.36 -17.18 -5.78
CA ILE A 441 4.59 -17.94 -6.07
C ILE A 441 5.48 -18.09 -4.82
N ASP A 442 5.55 -17.07 -3.97
CA ASP A 442 6.34 -17.09 -2.73
C ASP A 442 5.59 -17.71 -1.52
N GLY A 443 4.42 -18.30 -1.75
CA GLY A 443 3.68 -19.07 -0.75
C GLY A 443 2.79 -18.24 0.19
N TRP A 444 2.44 -17.00 -0.16
CA TRP A 444 1.39 -16.28 0.54
C TRP A 444 0.04 -16.95 0.27
N THR A 445 -0.67 -17.38 1.30
CA THR A 445 -1.90 -18.17 1.17
C THR A 445 -3.14 -17.30 1.37
N TYR A 446 -4.14 -17.52 0.54
CA TYR A 446 -5.49 -16.99 0.69
C TYR A 446 -6.46 -18.15 0.74
N PHE A 447 -7.14 -18.33 1.87
CA PHE A 447 -8.16 -19.36 2.01
C PHE A 447 -9.47 -18.93 1.34
N VAL A 448 -10.09 -19.87 0.65
CA VAL A 448 -11.25 -19.65 -0.21
C VAL A 448 -12.43 -20.43 0.35
N ASN A 449 -13.57 -19.76 0.46
CA ASN A 449 -14.86 -20.35 0.76
C ASN A 449 -15.91 -19.82 -0.23
N ASP A 450 -17.12 -20.37 -0.21
CA ASP A 450 -18.18 -20.02 -1.16
C ASP A 450 -18.62 -18.55 -1.09
N ALA A 451 -18.39 -17.87 0.03
CA ALA A 451 -18.71 -16.45 0.19
C ALA A 451 -17.70 -15.51 -0.49
N VAL A 452 -16.49 -15.98 -0.81
CA VAL A 452 -15.50 -15.18 -1.56
C VAL A 452 -16.03 -14.98 -2.98
N ARG A 453 -15.99 -13.74 -3.49
CA ARG A 453 -16.45 -13.44 -4.86
C ARG A 453 -15.39 -13.83 -5.89
N ASP A 454 -15.79 -14.29 -7.07
CA ASP A 454 -14.85 -14.61 -8.15
C ASP A 454 -13.96 -13.42 -8.52
N THR A 455 -14.52 -12.20 -8.52
CA THR A 455 -13.74 -10.97 -8.72
C THR A 455 -12.60 -10.81 -7.71
N GLN A 456 -12.73 -11.31 -6.48
CA GLN A 456 -11.63 -11.30 -5.52
C GLN A 456 -10.57 -12.35 -5.84
N LEU A 457 -10.99 -13.53 -6.30
CA LEU A 457 -10.10 -14.60 -6.74
C LEU A 457 -9.30 -14.23 -7.99
N LEU A 458 -9.91 -13.48 -8.92
CA LEU A 458 -9.23 -12.91 -10.09
C LEU A 458 -8.14 -11.90 -9.71
N ASN A 459 -8.40 -11.09 -8.68
CA ASN A 459 -7.49 -10.04 -8.26
C ASN A 459 -6.29 -10.59 -7.48
N PHE A 460 -6.49 -11.67 -6.72
CA PHE A 460 -5.49 -12.16 -5.79
C PHE A 460 -4.15 -12.51 -6.47
N PRO A 461 -4.08 -13.26 -7.58
CA PRO A 461 -2.82 -13.60 -8.22
C PRO A 461 -2.00 -12.36 -8.61
N MET A 462 -2.65 -11.31 -9.12
CA MET A 462 -1.97 -10.08 -9.52
C MET A 462 -1.41 -9.35 -8.30
N GLN A 463 -2.25 -9.16 -7.28
CA GLN A 463 -1.87 -8.37 -6.12
C GLN A 463 -0.86 -9.08 -5.22
N ALA A 464 -1.03 -10.39 -5.00
CA ALA A 464 -0.19 -11.18 -4.12
C ALA A 464 1.20 -11.44 -4.73
N ASN A 465 1.27 -11.71 -6.04
CA ASN A 465 2.57 -11.81 -6.71
C ASN A 465 3.24 -10.44 -6.90
N GLY A 466 2.48 -9.35 -7.02
CA GLY A 466 3.04 -7.99 -6.96
C GLY A 466 3.65 -7.68 -5.59
N ALA A 467 3.03 -8.15 -4.50
CA ALA A 467 3.61 -8.07 -3.17
C ALA A 467 4.85 -8.98 -3.01
N ALA A 468 4.84 -10.17 -3.61
CA ALA A 468 5.98 -11.08 -3.63
C ALA A 468 7.19 -10.47 -4.34
N LEU A 469 6.97 -9.82 -5.50
CA LEU A 469 8.00 -9.06 -6.22
C LEU A 469 8.61 -7.98 -5.32
N MET A 470 7.78 -7.17 -4.66
CA MET A 470 8.26 -6.12 -3.77
C MET A 470 9.10 -6.70 -2.61
N ARG A 471 8.66 -7.83 -2.00
CA ARG A 471 9.43 -8.50 -0.94
C ARG A 471 10.81 -8.94 -1.43
N LEU A 472 10.89 -9.56 -2.60
CA LEU A 472 12.15 -9.99 -3.21
C LEU A 472 13.05 -8.81 -3.61
N ALA A 473 12.47 -7.73 -4.13
CA ALA A 473 13.22 -6.52 -4.48
C ALA A 473 13.86 -5.90 -3.24
N ILE A 474 13.11 -5.81 -2.12
CA ILE A 474 13.63 -5.31 -0.84
C ILE A 474 14.69 -6.23 -0.25
N LEU A 475 14.54 -7.55 -0.35
CA LEU A 475 15.58 -8.52 0.03
C LEU A 475 16.88 -8.32 -0.75
N ASN A 476 16.79 -8.10 -2.06
CA ASN A 476 17.96 -7.81 -2.89
C ASN A 476 18.57 -6.45 -2.55
N LEU A 477 17.73 -5.42 -2.35
CA LEU A 477 18.17 -4.07 -2.03
C LEU A 477 18.89 -3.98 -0.67
N ALA A 478 18.50 -4.80 0.30
CA ALA A 478 19.11 -4.84 1.63
C ALA A 478 20.56 -5.37 1.65
N LYS A 479 21.09 -5.84 0.51
CA LYS A 479 22.51 -6.20 0.35
C LYS A 479 23.41 -4.96 0.31
N TYR A 480 22.88 -3.84 -0.15
CA TYR A 480 23.57 -2.55 -0.20
C TYR A 480 23.51 -1.84 1.16
N GLN A 481 24.47 -0.96 1.44
CA GLN A 481 24.61 -0.27 2.74
C GLN A 481 24.27 1.22 2.67
N ASP A 482 24.20 1.76 1.47
CA ASP A 482 24.00 3.18 1.13
C ASP A 482 22.53 3.54 0.86
N ILE A 483 21.61 2.64 1.20
CA ILE A 483 20.18 2.82 0.90
C ILE A 483 19.45 3.34 2.14
N ASP A 484 19.01 4.60 2.09
CA ASP A 484 18.02 5.17 3.00
C ASP A 484 16.61 4.95 2.43
N LEU A 485 15.99 3.81 2.78
CA LEU A 485 14.64 3.49 2.32
C LEU A 485 13.62 4.33 3.09
N ILE A 486 12.83 5.12 2.36
CA ILE A 486 11.69 5.86 2.92
C ILE A 486 10.52 4.88 3.08
N CYS A 487 10.09 4.27 1.97
CA CYS A 487 8.95 3.37 1.94
C CYS A 487 8.82 2.58 0.63
N THR A 488 7.91 1.61 0.63
CA THR A 488 7.38 0.95 -0.56
C THR A 488 5.91 1.30 -0.74
N GLN A 489 5.48 1.76 -1.93
CA GLN A 489 4.08 2.03 -2.24
C GLN A 489 3.65 1.20 -3.44
N HIS A 490 2.82 0.18 -3.22
CA HIS A 490 2.38 -0.72 -4.29
C HIS A 490 3.56 -1.36 -5.03
N ASP A 491 3.82 -0.91 -6.26
CA ASP A 491 4.86 -1.32 -7.19
C ASP A 491 6.09 -0.40 -7.18
N ALA A 492 6.13 0.59 -6.28
CA ALA A 492 7.16 1.62 -6.22
C ALA A 492 8.05 1.54 -4.96
N ILE A 493 9.34 1.79 -5.12
CA ILE A 493 10.34 1.94 -4.05
C ILE A 493 10.74 3.42 -3.97
N TYR A 494 10.72 4.00 -2.76
CA TYR A 494 11.11 5.38 -2.47
C TYR A 494 12.31 5.40 -1.54
N VAL A 495 13.39 6.09 -1.93
CA VAL A 495 14.60 6.26 -1.13
C VAL A 495 15.02 7.72 -1.06
N ASN A 496 15.69 8.10 0.02
CA ASN A 496 16.47 9.35 0.06
C ASN A 496 17.90 9.07 -0.42
N THR A 497 18.52 10.06 -1.05
CA THR A 497 19.96 10.04 -1.30
C THR A 497 20.50 11.45 -1.51
N ASP A 498 21.82 11.60 -1.37
CA ASP A 498 22.53 12.81 -1.81
C ASP A 498 22.60 12.83 -3.33
N VAL A 499 22.57 14.03 -3.92
CA VAL A 499 22.64 14.20 -5.39
C VAL A 499 23.91 13.56 -5.98
N CYS A 500 25.01 13.51 -5.22
CA CYS A 500 26.26 12.87 -5.63
C CYS A 500 26.19 11.34 -5.71
N ASN A 501 25.24 10.70 -5.01
CA ASN A 501 25.08 9.25 -4.95
C ASN A 501 23.93 8.74 -5.83
N LYS A 502 23.17 9.62 -6.47
CA LYS A 502 21.89 9.28 -7.10
C LYS A 502 22.01 8.21 -8.17
N GLU A 503 22.99 8.27 -9.08
CA GLU A 503 23.13 7.30 -10.17
C GLU A 503 23.38 5.89 -9.62
N ARG A 504 24.27 5.78 -8.63
CA ARG A 504 24.60 4.51 -7.96
C ARG A 504 23.38 3.93 -7.24
N VAL A 505 22.62 4.76 -6.53
CA VAL A 505 21.42 4.32 -5.82
C VAL A 505 20.32 3.89 -6.80
N ILE A 506 20.14 4.61 -7.91
CA ILE A 506 19.22 4.22 -9.00
C ILE A 506 19.59 2.84 -9.54
N GLU A 507 20.87 2.63 -9.86
CA GLU A 507 21.38 1.36 -10.36
C GLU A 507 21.12 0.21 -9.37
N HIS A 508 21.43 0.40 -8.08
CA HIS A 508 21.18 -0.61 -7.04
C HIS A 508 19.69 -1.00 -6.94
N ILE A 509 18.78 -0.02 -7.04
CA ILE A 509 17.33 -0.28 -7.00
C ILE A 509 16.90 -1.04 -8.24
N GLN A 510 17.28 -0.58 -9.44
CA GLN A 510 16.91 -1.23 -10.70
C GLN A 510 17.43 -2.67 -10.78
N GLN A 511 18.71 -2.90 -10.45
CA GLN A 511 19.27 -4.25 -10.39
C GLN A 511 18.53 -5.16 -9.39
N SER A 512 18.10 -4.60 -8.25
CA SER A 512 17.34 -5.35 -7.24
C SER A 512 15.94 -5.73 -7.73
N MET A 513 15.26 -4.81 -8.43
CA MET A 513 13.94 -5.02 -9.02
C MET A 513 13.99 -6.00 -10.20
N ASP A 514 15.00 -5.88 -11.06
CA ASP A 514 15.21 -6.80 -12.19
C ASP A 514 15.52 -8.21 -11.70
N LYS A 515 16.41 -8.34 -10.71
CA LYS A 515 16.72 -9.65 -10.10
C LYS A 515 15.48 -10.28 -9.47
N ALA A 516 14.66 -9.50 -8.76
CA ALA A 516 13.42 -9.98 -8.18
C ALA A 516 12.44 -10.50 -9.25
N CYS A 517 12.35 -9.80 -10.38
CA CYS A 517 11.52 -10.21 -11.51
C CYS A 517 12.01 -11.52 -12.14
N ILE A 518 13.32 -11.61 -12.44
CA ILE A 518 13.96 -12.79 -13.01
C ILE A 518 13.75 -14.00 -12.10
N ASP A 519 13.95 -13.84 -10.79
CA ASP A 519 13.83 -14.92 -9.81
C ASP A 519 12.39 -15.41 -9.66
N LEU A 520 11.43 -14.48 -9.52
CA LEU A 520 10.04 -14.85 -9.29
C LEU A 520 9.41 -15.50 -10.52
N PHE A 521 9.67 -14.96 -11.72
CA PHE A 521 9.08 -15.46 -12.96
C PHE A 521 9.99 -16.42 -13.74
N LYS A 522 11.15 -16.78 -13.19
CA LYS A 522 12.12 -17.70 -13.82
C LYS A 522 12.51 -17.25 -15.24
N GLY A 523 12.74 -15.95 -15.41
CA GLY A 523 13.13 -15.36 -16.70
C GLY A 523 12.05 -15.29 -17.79
N LYS A 524 10.79 -15.64 -17.49
CA LYS A 524 9.69 -15.54 -18.48
C LYS A 524 9.40 -14.12 -18.95
N ILE A 525 9.59 -13.15 -18.06
CA ILE A 525 9.37 -11.74 -18.33
C ILE A 525 10.29 -10.91 -17.45
N THR A 526 10.71 -9.74 -17.95
CA THR A 526 11.38 -8.71 -17.16
C THR A 526 10.48 -7.49 -17.14
N LEU A 527 9.98 -7.15 -15.95
CA LEU A 527 9.13 -5.98 -15.78
C LEU A 527 10.00 -4.71 -15.86
N ARG A 528 9.66 -3.81 -16.77
CA ARG A 528 10.35 -2.53 -16.91
C ARG A 528 10.12 -1.66 -15.68
N THR A 529 11.06 -0.75 -15.41
CA THR A 529 10.93 0.26 -14.37
C THR A 529 10.82 1.66 -14.95
N GLU A 530 10.05 2.53 -14.28
CA GLU A 530 9.97 3.96 -14.54
C GLU A 530 10.62 4.70 -13.37
N LEU A 531 11.51 5.67 -13.69
CA LEU A 531 12.26 6.45 -12.72
C LEU A 531 11.64 7.85 -12.60
N THR A 532 11.39 8.28 -11.37
CA THR A 532 11.10 9.66 -11.03
C THR A 532 12.06 10.15 -9.96
N ILE A 533 12.64 11.34 -10.16
CA ILE A 533 13.51 12.00 -9.19
C ILE A 533 12.80 13.27 -8.70
N TYR A 534 12.75 13.45 -7.39
CA TYR A 534 12.27 14.68 -6.75
C TYR A 534 13.43 15.33 -6.00
N ASP A 535 13.80 16.54 -6.41
CA ASP A 535 14.85 17.36 -5.83
C ASP A 535 14.31 18.77 -5.51
N GLU A 536 15.19 19.69 -5.12
CA GLU A 536 14.81 21.07 -4.79
C GLU A 536 14.22 21.86 -5.97
N PHE A 537 14.52 21.46 -7.21
CA PHE A 537 14.06 22.16 -8.42
C PHE A 537 12.74 21.62 -8.95
N THR A 538 12.56 20.30 -8.88
CA THR A 538 11.36 19.62 -9.35
C THR A 538 10.27 19.59 -8.28
N GLY A 539 10.67 19.52 -7.00
CA GLY A 539 9.80 19.39 -5.85
C GLY A 539 8.88 18.17 -5.88
N PHE A 540 8.23 17.89 -4.75
CA PHE A 540 7.25 16.81 -4.68
C PHE A 540 5.87 17.32 -5.14
N ASN A 541 5.34 16.76 -6.24
CA ASN A 541 4.03 17.12 -6.84
C ASN A 541 3.85 18.54 -7.41
N GLN A 542 4.89 19.29 -7.80
CA GLN A 542 4.74 20.68 -8.28
C GLN A 542 3.98 20.84 -9.62
N ASN A 543 3.80 19.78 -10.41
CA ASN A 543 3.24 19.83 -11.77
C ASN A 543 1.72 19.56 -11.90
N LYS A 544 0.95 19.57 -10.81
CA LYS A 544 -0.52 19.43 -10.89
C LYS A 544 -1.16 20.79 -10.65
N ALA A 545 -2.00 21.22 -11.61
CA ALA A 545 -2.69 22.50 -11.60
C ALA A 545 -3.21 22.83 -10.19
N THR A 546 -2.74 23.95 -9.65
CA THR A 546 -3.09 24.37 -8.29
C THR A 546 -4.59 24.51 -8.18
N THR A 547 -5.20 23.60 -7.42
CA THR A 547 -6.62 23.73 -7.07
C THR A 547 -6.83 25.05 -6.32
N PRO A 548 -8.02 25.67 -6.35
CA PRO A 548 -8.33 26.85 -5.53
C PRO A 548 -7.96 26.69 -4.05
N PHE A 549 -7.89 25.45 -3.58
CA PHE A 549 -7.48 25.08 -2.25
C PHE A 549 -5.96 25.08 -2.01
N GLU A 550 -5.12 24.76 -3.00
CA GLU A 550 -3.67 24.95 -2.88
C GLU A 550 -3.32 26.43 -2.72
N ARG A 551 -4.15 27.34 -3.24
CA ARG A 551 -4.04 28.78 -2.92
C ARG A 551 -4.30 29.06 -1.44
N ILE A 552 -5.26 28.39 -0.81
CA ILE A 552 -5.57 28.56 0.63
C ILE A 552 -4.42 28.03 1.48
N ILE A 553 -3.90 26.84 1.16
CA ILE A 553 -2.73 26.29 1.84
C ILE A 553 -1.51 27.17 1.60
N ASN A 554 -1.29 27.68 0.38
CA ASN A 554 -0.19 28.59 0.09
C ASN A 554 -0.35 29.96 0.78
N GLN A 555 -1.58 30.46 0.93
CA GLN A 555 -1.87 31.66 1.72
C GLN A 555 -1.59 31.42 3.21
N LEU A 556 -1.99 30.27 3.74
CA LEU A 556 -1.65 29.87 5.11
C LEU A 556 -0.13 29.70 5.30
N LYS A 557 0.58 29.18 4.28
CA LYS A 557 2.06 29.10 4.26
C LYS A 557 2.73 30.48 4.19
N ALA A 558 2.10 31.47 3.57
CA ALA A 558 2.66 32.83 3.40
C ALA A 558 2.38 33.76 4.58
N VAL A 559 1.40 33.43 5.44
CA VAL A 559 1.06 34.18 6.66
C VAL A 559 1.74 33.60 7.90
N ALA A 560 2.17 32.33 7.85
CA ALA A 560 3.14 31.78 8.77
C ALA A 560 4.53 32.27 8.41
#